data_AF-K9VQK1-F1
#
_entry.id   AF-K9VQK1-F1
#
_cell.length_a   1.000
_cell.length_b   1.000
_cell.length_c   1.000
_cell.angle_alpha   90.00
_cell.angle_beta   90.00
_cell.angle_gamma   90.00
#
_symmetry.space_group_name_H-M   'P 1'
#
loop_
_entity.id
_entity.type
_entity.pdbx_description
1 polymer ?
#
loop_
_entity_poly.entity_id
_entity_poly.type
_entity_poly.pdbx_seq_one_letter_code
_entity_poly.pdbx_strand_id
1 'polypeptide(L)'
;MSLPKIKEARELSDAALAEQILAAKRQLMELRLQQATGRMEKPHLFKHAKHRVAQLMTVERERQIAADAEATEKSAAAKEAAGSAPSPEVSQE
;
A
#
# COMPACT_ATOMS: atom_id res chain seq x y z
N MET A 1 -17.35 -17.85 -10.87
CA MET A 1 -16.07 -17.17 -11.20
C MET A 1 -15.31 -16.92 -9.90
N SER A 2 -14.02 -17.27 -9.83
CA SER A 2 -13.21 -17.00 -8.64
C SER A 2 -12.91 -15.50 -8.53
N LEU A 3 -12.82 -14.99 -7.29
CA LEU A 3 -12.34 -13.62 -7.07
C LEU A 3 -10.88 -13.48 -7.55
N PRO A 4 -10.47 -12.27 -7.99
CA PRO A 4 -9.08 -12.01 -8.35
C PRO A 4 -8.16 -12.34 -7.18
N LYS A 5 -7.05 -13.02 -7.47
CA LYS A 5 -6.08 -13.46 -6.47
C LYS A 5 -5.12 -12.31 -6.16
N ILE A 6 -4.82 -12.12 -4.87
CA ILE A 6 -3.88 -11.08 -4.39
C ILE A 6 -2.46 -11.30 -4.92
N LYS A 7 -2.09 -12.54 -5.26
CA LYS A 7 -0.75 -12.87 -5.78
C LYS A 7 -0.37 -12.05 -7.01
N GLU A 8 -1.32 -11.89 -7.94
CA GLU A 8 -1.15 -11.09 -9.15
C GLU A 8 -0.90 -9.59 -8.86
N ALA A 9 -1.38 -9.09 -7.73
CA ALA A 9 -1.14 -7.70 -7.32
C ALA A 9 0.28 -7.49 -6.75
N ARG A 10 0.86 -8.52 -6.14
CA ARG A 10 2.20 -8.47 -5.52
C ARG A 10 3.34 -8.60 -6.52
N GLU A 11 3.10 -9.31 -7.63
CA GLU A 11 4.07 -9.51 -8.72
C GLU A 11 4.31 -8.24 -9.57
N LEU A 12 3.48 -7.20 -9.42
CA LEU A 12 3.58 -5.96 -10.19
C LEU A 12 4.63 -4.98 -9.64
N SER A 13 5.30 -4.26 -10.52
CA SER A 13 6.15 -3.11 -10.15
C SER A 13 5.32 -1.94 -9.62
N ASP A 14 5.95 -1.00 -8.89
CA ASP A 14 5.24 0.15 -8.32
C ASP A 14 4.53 1.01 -9.37
N ALA A 15 5.18 1.24 -10.51
CA ALA A 15 4.59 1.99 -11.63
C ALA A 15 3.38 1.26 -12.23
N ALA A 16 3.50 -0.04 -12.48
CA ALA A 16 2.41 -0.85 -13.03
C ALA A 16 1.24 -0.98 -12.04
N LEU A 17 1.52 -1.00 -10.73
CA LEU A 17 0.51 -1.01 -9.68
C LEU A 17 -0.34 0.26 -9.72
N ALA A 18 0.30 1.43 -9.82
CA ALA A 18 -0.37 2.72 -9.90
C ALA A 18 -1.27 2.83 -11.15
N GLU A 19 -0.78 2.38 -12.31
CA GLU A 19 -1.55 2.33 -13.55
C GLU A 19 -2.78 1.40 -13.42
N GLN A 20 -2.60 0.21 -12.84
CA GLN A 20 -3.69 -0.72 -12.61
C GLN A 20 -4.74 -0.18 -11.63
N ILE A 21 -4.33 0.57 -10.60
CA ILE A 21 -5.26 1.23 -9.68
C ILE A 21 -6.13 2.22 -10.44
N LEU A 22 -5.54 3.03 -11.32
CA LEU A 22 -6.29 3.98 -12.15
C LEU A 22 -7.26 3.27 -13.09
N ALA A 23 -6.80 2.23 -13.78
CA ALA A 23 -7.64 1.43 -14.67
C ALA A 23 -8.82 0.77 -13.93
N ALA A 24 -8.55 0.16 -12.77
CA ALA A 24 -9.57 -0.51 -11.97
C ALA A 24 -10.59 0.49 -11.36
N LYS A 25 -10.15 1.70 -10.97
CA LYS A 25 -11.05 2.77 -10.53
C LYS A 25 -11.96 3.27 -11.65
N ARG A 26 -11.43 3.43 -12.87
CA ARG A 26 -12.23 3.78 -14.06
C ARG A 26 -13.28 2.72 -14.35
N GLN A 27 -12.91 1.44 -14.32
CA GLN A 27 -13.85 0.33 -14.48
C GLN A 27 -14.94 0.34 -13.40
N LEU A 28 -14.58 0.58 -12.13
CA LEU A 28 -15.56 0.68 -11.05
C LEU A 28 -16.52 1.86 -11.26
N MET A 29 -16.04 2.99 -11.77
CA MET A 29 -16.86 4.16 -12.07
C MET A 29 -17.85 3.89 -13.20
N GLU A 30 -17.40 3.25 -14.28
CA GLU A 30 -18.26 2.83 -15.38
C GLU A 30 -19.36 1.86 -14.90
N LEU A 31 -18.99 0.87 -14.08
CA LEU A 31 -19.97 -0.06 -13.50
C LEU A 31 -20.98 0.66 -12.59
N ARG A 32 -20.58 1.71 -11.86
CA ARG A 32 -21.53 2.54 -11.07
C ARG A 32 -22.49 3.31 -11.97
N LEU A 33 -22.02 3.83 -13.09
CA LEU A 33 -22.87 4.53 -14.07
C LEU A 33 -23.88 3.56 -14.70
N GLN A 34 -23.42 2.35 -15.05
CA GLN A 34 -24.29 1.27 -15.54
C GLN A 34 -25.31 0.82 -14.48
N GLN A 35 -24.94 0.86 -13.20
CA GLN A 35 -25.85 0.60 -12.09
C GLN A 35 -26.95 1.66 -12.00
N ALA A 36 -26.54 2.94 -12.05
CA ALA A 36 -27.46 4.07 -11.95
C ALA A 36 -28.44 4.11 -13.12
N THR A 37 -28.01 3.71 -14.32
CA THR A 37 -28.87 3.62 -15.51
C THR A 37 -29.73 2.36 -15.55
N GLY A 38 -29.55 1.41 -14.62
CA GLY A 38 -30.28 0.15 -14.58
C GLY A 38 -29.93 -0.82 -15.71
N ARG A 39 -28.87 -0.55 -16.49
CA ARG A 39 -28.44 -1.36 -17.65
C ARG A 39 -27.34 -2.35 -17.31
N MET A 40 -27.15 -2.66 -16.03
CA MET A 40 -26.08 -3.54 -15.59
C MET A 40 -26.39 -5.00 -15.92
N GLU A 41 -25.72 -5.54 -16.94
CA GLU A 41 -25.91 -6.93 -17.37
C GLU A 41 -25.30 -7.94 -16.39
N LYS A 42 -24.19 -7.58 -15.72
CA LYS A 42 -23.41 -8.51 -14.89
C LYS A 42 -23.10 -7.94 -13.50
N PRO A 43 -24.04 -8.08 -12.53
CA PRO A 43 -23.91 -7.52 -11.18
C PRO A 43 -22.67 -7.97 -10.39
N HIS A 44 -22.20 -9.20 -10.64
CA HIS A 44 -21.03 -9.75 -9.98
C HIS A 44 -19.74 -9.00 -10.35
N LEU A 45 -19.65 -8.40 -11.55
CA LEU A 45 -18.47 -7.63 -11.97
C LEU A 45 -18.19 -6.45 -11.04
N PHE A 46 -19.24 -5.83 -10.48
CA PHE A 46 -19.10 -4.77 -9.48
C PHE A 46 -18.32 -5.25 -8.25
N LYS A 47 -18.68 -6.43 -7.73
CA LYS A 47 -17.98 -7.04 -6.59
C LYS A 47 -16.53 -7.36 -6.95
N HIS A 48 -16.28 -7.91 -8.14
CA HIS A 48 -14.92 -8.20 -8.62
C HIS A 48 -14.05 -6.94 -8.73
N ALA A 49 -14.55 -5.89 -9.40
CA ALA A 49 -13.82 -4.63 -9.57
C ALA A 49 -13.54 -3.96 -8.22
N LYS A 50 -14.53 -3.93 -7.31
CA LYS A 50 -14.36 -3.37 -5.96
C LYS A 50 -13.29 -4.14 -5.17
N HIS A 51 -13.31 -5.47 -5.20
CA HIS A 51 -12.27 -6.27 -4.54
C HIS A 51 -10.90 -6.06 -5.16
N ARG A 52 -10.79 -5.98 -6.50
CA ARG A 52 -9.51 -5.74 -7.17
C ARG A 52 -8.90 -4.40 -6.75
N VAL A 53 -9.70 -3.32 -6.72
CA VAL A 53 -9.23 -2.00 -6.26
C VAL A 53 -8.72 -2.07 -4.82
N ALA A 54 -9.46 -2.73 -3.91
CA ALA A 54 -9.04 -2.86 -2.52
C ALA A 54 -7.70 -3.60 -2.39
N GLN A 55 -7.53 -4.71 -3.12
CA GLN A 55 -6.28 -5.48 -3.10
C GLN A 55 -5.08 -4.66 -3.58
N LEU A 56 -5.24 -3.92 -4.69
CA LEU A 56 -4.16 -3.07 -5.23
C LEU A 56 -3.78 -1.96 -4.25
N MET A 57 -4.76 -1.30 -3.63
CA MET A 57 -4.52 -0.26 -2.62
C MET A 57 -3.88 -0.82 -1.34
N THR A 58 -4.21 -2.05 -0.94
CA THR A 58 -3.56 -2.70 0.20
C THR A 58 -2.08 -2.95 -0.08
N VAL A 59 -1.72 -3.45 -1.27
CA VAL A 59 -0.31 -3.68 -1.64
C VAL A 59 0.45 -2.35 -1.69
N GLU A 60 -0.15 -1.30 -2.26
CA GLU A 60 0.45 0.05 -2.27
C GLU A 60 0.73 0.53 -0.83
N ARG A 61 -0.24 0.34 0.07
CA ARG A 61 -0.09 0.72 1.48
C ARG A 61 0.96 -0.12 2.22
N GLU A 62 1.03 -1.44 1.96
CA GLU A 62 2.07 -2.32 2.50
C GLU A 62 3.47 -1.81 2.12
N ARG A 63 3.66 -1.37 0.87
CA ARG A 63 4.93 -0.81 0.39
C ARG A 63 5.27 0.54 1.01
N GLN A 64 4.29 1.42 1.14
CA GLN A 64 4.47 2.72 1.82
C GLN A 64 4.91 2.53 3.28
N ILE A 65 4.22 1.65 4.02
CA ILE A 65 4.57 1.36 5.42
C ILE A 65 5.99 0.80 5.54
N ALA A 66 6.42 -0.06 4.61
CA ALA A 66 7.79 -0.57 4.58
C ALA A 66 8.82 0.55 4.33
N ALA A 67 8.55 1.44 3.38
CA ALA A 67 9.41 2.59 3.10
C ALA A 67 9.47 3.57 4.29
N ASP A 68 8.34 3.81 4.96
CA ASP A 68 8.26 4.65 6.16
C ASP A 68 9.02 4.03 7.34
N ALA A 69 8.94 2.70 7.51
CA ALA A 69 9.69 1.97 8.54
C ALA A 69 11.21 2.11 8.33
N GLU A 70 11.69 1.94 7.10
CA GLU A 70 13.11 2.16 6.76
C GLU A 70 13.56 3.62 7.00
N ALA A 71 12.67 4.59 6.78
CA ALA A 71 12.96 6.00 7.06
C ALA A 71 13.04 6.28 8.57
N THR A 72 12.20 5.63 9.38
CA THR A 72 12.26 5.74 10.84
C THR A 72 13.51 5.09 11.46
N GLU A 73 13.98 3.96 10.93
CA GLU A 73 15.23 3.34 11.41
C GLU A 73 16.47 4.17 11.08
N LYS A 74 16.53 4.79 9.90
CA LYS A 74 17.63 5.71 9.52
C LYS A 74 17.69 6.98 10.37
N SER A 75 16.55 7.45 10.88
CA SER A 75 16.48 8.61 11.78
C SER A 75 16.69 8.26 13.25
N ALA A 76 16.44 7.02 13.66
CA ALA A 76 16.79 6.51 14.98
C ALA A 76 18.32 6.30 15.14
N ALA A 77 19.01 5.83 14.10
CA ALA A 77 20.47 5.66 14.11
C ALA A 77 21.24 6.99 14.30
N ALA A 78 20.66 8.14 13.93
CA ALA A 78 21.25 9.46 14.19
C ALA A 78 21.07 9.94 15.63
N LYS A 79 20.14 9.34 16.41
CA LYS A 79 19.83 9.78 17.79
C LYS A 79 20.57 8.97 18.87
N GLU A 80 21.08 7.78 18.55
CA GLU A 80 21.87 6.97 19.49
C GLU A 80 23.35 7.39 19.59
N ALA A 81 23.90 8.15 18.64
CA ALA A 81 25.30 8.61 18.71
C ALA A 81 25.55 9.78 19.70
N ALA A 82 24.51 10.38 20.29
CA ALA A 82 24.63 11.50 21.23
C ALA A 82 24.36 11.12 22.70
N GLY A 83 24.22 9.82 23.00
CA GLY A 83 23.84 9.32 24.33
C GLY A 83 24.88 8.45 25.05
N SER A 84 26.08 8.26 24.49
CA SER A 84 27.17 7.54 25.17
C SER A 84 28.45 8.36 25.12
N ALA A 85 28.49 9.42 25.94
CA ALA A 85 29.76 9.92 26.44
C ALA A 85 30.02 9.19 27.77
N PRO A 86 30.97 8.24 27.83
CA PRO A 86 31.46 7.76 29.11
C PRO A 86 32.24 8.92 29.73
N SER A 87 31.64 9.61 30.71
CA SER A 87 32.43 10.45 31.61
C SER A 87 33.36 9.52 32.40
N PRO A 88 34.68 9.69 32.29
CA PRO A 88 35.66 8.80 32.90
C PRO A 88 35.62 8.95 34.42
N GLU A 89 35.89 7.84 35.10
CA GLU A 89 36.40 7.84 36.47
C GLU A 89 37.44 8.95 36.65
N VAL A 90 37.23 9.81 37.65
CA VAL A 90 38.34 10.47 38.33
C VAL A 90 38.13 10.28 39.82
N SER A 91 38.96 9.40 40.36
CA SER A 91 39.24 9.20 41.77
C SER A 91 39.88 10.42 42.43
N GLN A 92 39.78 10.49 43.77
CA GLN A 92 40.57 11.32 44.72
C GLN A 92 40.11 12.79 44.76
N GLU A 93 39.88 13.45 45.90
CA GLU A 93 40.34 13.31 47.29
C GLU A 93 39.28 13.88 48.25
#